data_AF-A0A3Q9GGA9-F1
#
_entry.id   AF-A0A3Q9GGA9-F1
#
_cell.length_a   1.000
_cell.length_b   1.000
_cell.length_c   1.000
_cell.angle_alpha   90.00
_cell.angle_beta   90.00
_cell.angle_gamma   90.00
#
_symmetry.space_group_name_H-M   'P 1'
#
loop_
_entity.id
_entity.type
_entity.pdbx_description
1 polymer ?
#
loop_
_entity_poly.entity_id
_entity_poly.type
_entity_poly.pdbx_seq_one_letter_code
_entity_poly.pdbx_strand_id
1 'polypeptide(L)'
;MDYTLTLPASIRRTEVAKLIAQATGTEARYLKAPSMAYQIGEYLLTRDARLEGPELTEQLRQVLAGRGITITDPAEEVGLAIMVPAVSLGERGRDNLTALMRAYGPLIARALSLPAPAGVEYIRHEDAGLVARFAWFTTLPDAEVVSACQDFIAALVAMAKTARRVRGRAPQDDNDRYAMRTFLNRLGLTGDEHKTTRRVLTRHLSGNGAWRTPPAPKTPAASEGLGVRPGCRIRLLGDSDTEAGLRAGMEGEVIVVDSLGTIHVAWDDGTSLGLIPGVDRYQVLG
;
A
#
# COMPACT_ATOMS: atom_id res chain seq x y z
N MET A 1 -10.48 -21.56 13.14
CA MET A 1 -11.52 -20.56 12.82
C MET A 1 -12.17 -20.11 14.13
N ASP A 2 -12.73 -18.91 14.16
CA ASP A 2 -13.29 -18.31 15.38
C ASP A 2 -14.69 -17.75 15.09
N TYR A 3 -15.70 -18.48 15.54
CA TYR A 3 -17.10 -18.18 15.29
C TYR A 3 -17.69 -17.43 16.49
N THR A 4 -18.44 -16.38 16.23
CA THR A 4 -19.19 -15.70 17.31
C THR A 4 -20.59 -16.31 17.42
N LEU A 5 -20.95 -16.82 18.59
CA LEU A 5 -22.28 -17.36 18.85
C LEU A 5 -23.14 -16.32 19.56
N THR A 6 -24.24 -15.92 18.93
CA THR A 6 -25.28 -15.13 19.59
C THR A 6 -26.27 -16.08 20.24
N LEU A 7 -26.31 -16.06 21.58
CA LEU A 7 -27.14 -16.96 22.38
C LEU A 7 -28.49 -16.29 22.72
N PRO A 8 -29.63 -16.98 22.57
CA PRO A 8 -30.90 -16.55 23.15
C PRO A 8 -30.80 -16.41 24.67
N ALA A 9 -31.56 -15.48 25.26
CA ALA A 9 -31.56 -15.23 26.70
C ALA A 9 -31.90 -16.48 27.55
N SER A 10 -32.58 -17.46 26.96
CA SER A 10 -32.98 -18.71 27.60
C SER A 10 -31.89 -19.80 27.60
N ILE A 11 -30.81 -19.65 26.84
CA ILE A 11 -29.79 -20.70 26.65
C ILE A 11 -28.51 -20.36 27.38
N ARG A 12 -28.00 -21.33 28.16
CA ARG A 12 -26.73 -21.20 28.88
C ARG A 12 -25.58 -21.83 28.08
N ARG A 13 -24.36 -21.30 28.23
CA ARG A 13 -23.13 -21.82 27.58
C ARG A 13 -22.89 -23.31 27.85
N THR A 14 -23.23 -23.81 29.03
CA THR A 14 -23.16 -25.24 29.35
C THR A 14 -24.07 -26.10 28.47
N GLU A 15 -25.23 -25.59 28.07
CA GLU A 15 -26.14 -26.30 27.18
C GLU A 15 -25.61 -26.29 25.75
N VAL A 16 -25.04 -25.16 25.31
CA VAL A 16 -24.32 -25.06 24.03
C VAL A 16 -23.17 -26.08 23.97
N ALA A 17 -22.36 -26.17 25.01
CA ALA A 17 -21.26 -27.15 25.08
C ALA A 17 -21.77 -28.60 24.96
N LYS A 18 -22.89 -28.93 25.62
CA LYS A 18 -23.52 -30.25 25.51
C LYS A 18 -24.07 -30.53 24.11
N LEU A 19 -24.66 -29.54 23.45
CA LEU A 19 -25.17 -29.66 22.09
C LEU A 19 -24.03 -29.94 21.10
N ILE A 20 -22.92 -29.19 21.20
CA ILE A 20 -21.74 -29.39 20.35
C ILE A 20 -21.13 -30.77 20.61
N ALA A 21 -21.03 -31.18 21.88
CA ALA A 21 -20.52 -32.51 22.26
C ALA A 21 -21.37 -33.65 21.66
N GLN A 22 -22.70 -33.53 21.74
CA GLN A 22 -23.63 -34.51 21.14
C GLN A 22 -23.51 -34.56 19.62
N ALA A 23 -23.45 -33.40 18.96
CA ALA A 23 -23.36 -33.31 17.51
C ALA A 23 -22.02 -33.81 16.96
N THR A 24 -20.93 -33.64 17.71
CA THR A 24 -19.58 -34.08 17.30
C THR A 24 -19.20 -35.47 17.81
N GLY A 25 -20.04 -36.08 18.67
CA GLY A 25 -19.73 -37.37 19.31
C GLY A 25 -18.54 -37.29 20.29
N THR A 26 -18.27 -36.11 20.85
CA THR A 26 -17.16 -35.88 21.80
C THR A 26 -17.69 -35.49 23.18
N GLU A 27 -16.83 -35.41 24.19
CA GLU A 27 -17.20 -34.97 25.53
C GLU A 27 -16.89 -33.47 25.74
N ALA A 28 -17.77 -32.76 26.46
CA ALA A 28 -17.56 -31.38 26.86
C ALA A 28 -16.87 -31.28 28.23
N ARG A 29 -15.61 -30.85 28.26
CA ARG A 29 -14.82 -30.66 29.49
C ARG A 29 -14.69 -29.18 29.86
N TYR A 30 -15.15 -28.81 31.06
CA TYR A 30 -15.00 -27.45 31.58
C TYR A 30 -13.58 -27.19 32.10
N LEU A 31 -12.92 -26.14 31.60
CA LEU A 31 -11.50 -25.85 31.87
C LEU A 31 -11.22 -25.04 33.14
N LYS A 32 -12.26 -24.67 33.91
CA LYS A 32 -12.15 -23.88 35.16
C LYS A 32 -11.43 -22.53 34.95
N ALA A 33 -11.18 -21.79 36.02
CA ALA A 33 -10.44 -20.53 35.96
C ALA A 33 -8.98 -20.75 35.49
N PRO A 34 -8.36 -19.82 34.75
CA PRO A 34 -8.87 -18.47 34.42
C PRO A 34 -9.74 -18.40 33.16
N SER A 35 -9.71 -19.40 32.27
CA SER A 35 -10.41 -19.31 30.97
C SER A 35 -11.92 -19.52 31.07
N MET A 36 -12.36 -20.39 31.98
CA MET A 36 -13.75 -20.83 32.13
C MET A 36 -14.35 -21.37 30.82
N ALA A 37 -13.53 -21.85 29.89
CA ALA A 37 -14.00 -22.36 28.60
C ALA A 37 -14.46 -23.82 28.69
N TYR A 38 -15.15 -24.31 27.66
CA TYR A 38 -15.44 -25.73 27.46
C TYR A 38 -14.63 -26.27 26.29
N GLN A 39 -13.78 -27.27 26.53
CA GLN A 39 -13.12 -28.05 25.48
C GLN A 39 -14.06 -29.16 25.01
N ILE A 40 -14.33 -29.25 23.71
CA ILE A 40 -15.25 -30.20 23.09
C ILE A 40 -14.58 -30.77 21.83
N GLY A 41 -13.83 -31.86 21.97
CA GLY A 41 -12.97 -32.35 20.89
C GLY A 41 -11.96 -31.29 20.45
N GLU A 42 -11.99 -30.92 19.17
CA GLU A 42 -11.15 -29.84 18.59
C GLU A 42 -11.74 -28.43 18.76
N TYR A 43 -12.95 -28.33 19.32
CA TYR A 43 -13.60 -27.05 19.57
C TYR A 43 -13.33 -26.54 20.99
N LEU A 44 -13.19 -25.23 21.12
CA LEU A 44 -13.10 -24.51 22.39
C LEU A 44 -14.21 -23.45 22.44
N LEU A 45 -15.18 -23.65 23.33
CA LEU A 45 -16.24 -22.67 23.58
C LEU A 45 -15.83 -21.75 24.74
N THR A 46 -15.45 -20.52 24.40
CA THR A 46 -14.89 -19.52 25.31
C THR A 46 -15.96 -18.90 26.22
N ARG A 47 -15.52 -18.13 27.23
CA ARG A 47 -16.45 -17.50 28.17
C ARG A 47 -17.45 -16.56 27.48
N ASP A 48 -16.99 -15.87 26.45
CA ASP A 48 -17.70 -14.81 25.76
C ASP A 48 -18.50 -15.34 24.54
N ALA A 49 -18.88 -16.62 24.59
CA ALA A 49 -19.64 -17.32 23.56
C ALA A 49 -18.98 -17.32 22.16
N ARG A 50 -17.64 -17.33 22.11
CA ARG A 50 -16.91 -17.63 20.88
C ARG A 50 -16.59 -19.11 20.81
N LEU A 51 -16.71 -19.69 19.63
CA LEU A 51 -16.36 -21.07 19.36
C LEU A 51 -15.11 -21.07 18.48
N GLU A 52 -13.99 -21.49 19.04
CA GLU A 52 -12.74 -21.65 18.31
C GLU A 52 -12.61 -23.12 17.88
N GLY A 53 -12.17 -23.39 16.66
CA GLY A 53 -12.00 -24.77 16.19
C GLY A 53 -11.97 -24.92 14.67
N PRO A 54 -12.16 -26.15 14.14
CA PRO A 54 -12.22 -26.42 12.71
C PRO A 54 -13.50 -25.84 12.05
N GLU A 55 -13.68 -26.12 10.76
CA GLU A 55 -14.86 -25.70 10.01
C GLU A 55 -16.14 -26.34 10.57
N LEU A 56 -17.19 -25.55 10.82
CA LEU A 56 -18.44 -26.08 11.35
C LEU A 56 -19.17 -26.89 10.29
N THR A 57 -19.43 -28.16 10.57
CA THR A 57 -20.24 -29.03 9.72
C THR A 57 -21.68 -28.53 9.62
N GLU A 58 -22.34 -28.81 8.51
CA GLU A 58 -23.74 -28.44 8.29
C GLU A 58 -24.66 -29.03 9.39
N GLN A 59 -24.39 -30.25 9.82
CA GLN A 59 -25.12 -30.88 10.93
C GLN A 59 -24.99 -30.06 12.22
N LEU A 60 -23.78 -29.61 12.58
CA LEU A 60 -23.57 -28.81 13.77
C LEU A 60 -24.26 -27.43 13.66
N ARG A 61 -24.20 -26.80 12.48
CA ARG A 61 -24.91 -25.55 12.20
C ARG A 61 -26.41 -25.71 12.39
N GLN A 62 -27.00 -26.77 11.86
CA GLN A 62 -28.43 -27.08 12.01
C GLN A 62 -28.82 -27.35 13.46
N VAL A 63 -28.01 -28.10 14.23
CA VAL A 63 -28.28 -28.36 15.65
C VAL A 63 -28.28 -27.07 16.47
N LEU A 64 -27.32 -26.18 16.22
CA LEU A 64 -27.23 -24.89 16.91
C LEU A 64 -28.38 -23.96 16.49
N ALA A 65 -28.65 -23.85 15.19
CA ALA A 65 -29.75 -23.05 14.65
C ALA A 65 -31.12 -23.53 15.14
N GLY A 66 -31.33 -24.85 15.25
CA GLY A 66 -32.55 -25.46 15.80
C GLY A 66 -32.82 -25.11 17.28
N ARG A 67 -31.81 -24.56 17.98
CA ARG A 67 -31.95 -24.00 19.32
C ARG A 67 -31.99 -22.46 19.34
N GLY A 68 -32.09 -21.83 18.17
CA GLY A 68 -32.08 -20.37 18.03
C GLY A 68 -30.71 -19.73 18.27
N ILE A 69 -29.63 -20.52 18.26
CA ILE A 69 -28.26 -19.99 18.38
C ILE A 69 -27.84 -19.50 17.00
N THR A 70 -27.60 -18.20 16.85
CA THR A 70 -27.10 -17.64 15.60
C THR A 70 -25.59 -17.73 15.59
N ILE A 71 -25.05 -18.34 14.54
CA ILE A 71 -23.61 -18.41 14.29
C ILE A 71 -23.27 -17.26 13.37
N THR A 72 -22.37 -16.40 13.81
CA THR A 72 -21.66 -15.46 12.93
C THR A 72 -20.34 -16.11 12.60
N ASP A 73 -20.16 -16.46 11.32
CA ASP A 73 -18.88 -16.94 10.83
C ASP A 73 -17.78 -15.93 11.14
N PRO A 74 -16.53 -16.37 11.38
CA PRO A 74 -15.41 -15.44 11.30
C PRO A 74 -15.59 -14.66 10.00
N ALA A 75 -15.41 -13.35 10.06
CA ALA A 75 -15.41 -12.57 8.83
C ALA A 75 -14.49 -13.31 7.86
N GLU A 76 -15.05 -13.85 6.77
CA GLU A 76 -14.22 -14.27 5.67
C GLU A 76 -13.47 -13.00 5.32
N GLU A 77 -12.17 -12.97 5.60
CA GLU A 77 -11.32 -11.98 5.00
C GLU A 77 -11.37 -12.32 3.51
N VAL A 78 -12.37 -11.77 2.82
CA VAL A 78 -12.56 -11.95 1.40
C VAL A 78 -11.50 -11.08 0.76
N GLY A 79 -10.39 -11.71 0.40
CA GLY A 79 -9.30 -11.07 -0.31
C GLY A 79 -9.67 -10.67 -1.74
N LEU A 80 -8.83 -9.85 -2.35
CA LEU A 80 -8.91 -9.56 -3.79
C LEU A 80 -8.03 -10.53 -4.57
N ALA A 81 -8.62 -11.21 -5.56
CA ALA A 81 -7.89 -11.96 -6.57
C ALA A 81 -8.16 -11.39 -7.96
N ILE A 82 -7.13 -10.81 -8.59
CA ILE A 82 -7.21 -10.37 -9.99
C ILE A 82 -6.77 -11.53 -10.87
N MET A 83 -7.56 -11.85 -11.90
CA MET A 83 -7.31 -12.97 -12.81
C MET A 83 -7.22 -12.48 -14.24
N VAL A 84 -6.18 -12.92 -14.95
CA VAL A 84 -5.98 -12.59 -16.36
C VAL A 84 -5.81 -13.86 -17.18
N PRO A 85 -6.49 -14.02 -18.33
CA PRO A 85 -6.31 -15.19 -19.20
C PRO A 85 -4.84 -15.35 -19.65
N ALA A 86 -4.20 -16.41 -19.15
CA ALA A 86 -2.78 -16.68 -19.38
C ALA A 86 -2.53 -17.47 -20.67
N VAL A 87 -3.58 -18.01 -21.30
CA VAL A 87 -3.46 -18.65 -22.62
C VAL A 87 -2.87 -17.66 -23.64
N SER A 88 -3.32 -16.40 -23.62
CA SER A 88 -2.89 -15.36 -24.56
C SER A 88 -1.46 -14.83 -24.34
N LEU A 89 -0.84 -15.14 -23.20
CA LEU A 89 0.55 -14.77 -22.88
C LEU A 89 1.57 -15.69 -23.59
N GLY A 90 1.18 -16.91 -23.95
CA GLY A 90 2.11 -17.95 -24.40
C GLY A 90 3.10 -18.37 -23.29
N GLU A 91 3.99 -19.30 -23.58
CA GLU A 91 5.01 -19.76 -22.61
C GLU A 91 5.98 -18.65 -22.23
N ARG A 92 6.56 -17.97 -23.23
CA ARG A 92 7.52 -16.87 -23.00
C ARG A 92 6.93 -15.72 -22.19
N GLY A 93 5.68 -15.34 -22.45
CA GLY A 93 5.02 -14.28 -21.70
C GLY A 93 4.80 -14.68 -20.24
N ARG A 94 4.47 -15.95 -19.99
CA ARG A 94 4.35 -16.49 -18.62
C ARG A 94 5.70 -16.52 -17.90
N ASP A 95 6.77 -16.92 -18.57
CA ASP A 95 8.13 -16.90 -18.02
C ASP A 95 8.57 -15.47 -17.68
N ASN A 96 8.31 -14.53 -18.59
CA ASN A 96 8.58 -13.11 -18.36
C ASN A 96 7.80 -12.57 -17.16
N LEU A 97 6.50 -12.84 -17.08
CA LEU A 97 5.65 -12.39 -15.99
C LEU A 97 6.13 -12.97 -14.65
N THR A 98 6.48 -14.24 -14.62
CA THR A 98 7.04 -14.92 -13.44
C THR A 98 8.37 -14.29 -13.02
N ALA A 99 9.26 -14.00 -13.98
CA ALA A 99 10.54 -13.34 -13.71
C ALA A 99 10.36 -11.88 -13.23
N LEU A 100 9.38 -11.14 -13.76
CA LEU A 100 9.02 -9.82 -13.26
C LEU A 100 8.49 -9.87 -11.83
N MET A 101 7.58 -10.78 -11.53
CA MET A 101 7.05 -10.95 -10.16
C MET A 101 8.13 -11.39 -9.19
N ARG A 102 9.04 -12.28 -9.58
CA ARG A 102 10.19 -12.64 -8.75
C ARG A 102 11.10 -11.43 -8.46
N ALA A 103 11.33 -10.57 -9.45
CA ALA A 103 12.22 -9.43 -9.31
C ALA A 103 11.59 -8.26 -8.52
N TYR A 104 10.32 -7.95 -8.79
CA TYR A 104 9.65 -6.76 -8.24
C TYR A 104 8.65 -7.07 -7.13
N GLY A 105 8.31 -8.34 -6.90
CA GLY A 105 7.38 -8.79 -5.86
C GLY A 105 7.67 -8.23 -4.47
N PRO A 106 8.94 -8.21 -3.99
CA PRO A 106 9.28 -7.58 -2.72
C PRO A 106 9.02 -6.07 -2.68
N LEU A 107 9.28 -5.35 -3.78
CA LEU A 107 9.04 -3.91 -3.88
C LEU A 107 7.53 -3.61 -3.91
N ILE A 108 6.75 -4.43 -4.63
CA ILE A 108 5.29 -4.34 -4.67
C ILE A 108 4.70 -4.61 -3.28
N ALA A 109 5.21 -5.62 -2.58
CA ALA A 109 4.79 -5.93 -1.22
C ALA A 109 5.01 -4.76 -0.26
N ARG A 110 6.16 -4.07 -0.34
CA ARG A 110 6.39 -2.86 0.46
C ARG A 110 5.46 -1.71 0.06
N ALA A 111 5.22 -1.53 -1.23
CA ALA A 111 4.34 -0.47 -1.74
C ALA A 111 2.89 -0.62 -1.27
N LEU A 112 2.40 -1.86 -1.19
CA LEU A 112 1.03 -2.21 -0.83
C LEU A 112 0.89 -2.71 0.62
N SER A 113 1.97 -2.67 1.40
CA SER A 113 2.04 -3.16 2.79
C SER A 113 1.58 -4.62 2.96
N LEU A 114 1.97 -5.49 2.02
CA LEU A 114 1.64 -6.92 2.04
C LEU A 114 2.54 -7.71 3.00
N PRO A 115 2.03 -8.80 3.59
CA PRO A 115 2.81 -9.63 4.53
C PRO A 115 3.87 -10.50 3.84
N ALA A 116 3.81 -10.65 2.52
CA ALA A 116 4.73 -11.48 1.73
C ALA A 116 4.97 -10.84 0.34
N PRO A 117 6.07 -11.21 -0.35
CA PRO A 117 6.34 -10.76 -1.71
C PRO A 117 5.16 -11.03 -2.66
N ALA A 118 4.76 -10.02 -3.44
CA ALA A 118 3.71 -10.17 -4.43
C ALA A 118 4.14 -11.16 -5.53
N GLY A 119 3.24 -12.07 -5.90
CA GLY A 119 3.50 -13.15 -6.84
C GLY A 119 2.43 -13.30 -7.91
N VAL A 120 2.65 -14.26 -8.79
CA VAL A 120 1.65 -14.74 -9.76
C VAL A 120 1.58 -16.25 -9.67
N GLU A 121 0.37 -16.79 -9.66
CA GLU A 121 0.09 -18.22 -9.71
C GLU A 121 -0.64 -18.54 -11.01
N TYR A 122 -0.37 -19.72 -11.59
CA TYR A 122 -1.10 -20.18 -12.76
C TYR A 122 -2.03 -21.31 -12.36
N ILE A 123 -3.32 -21.09 -12.52
CA ILE A 123 -4.34 -22.09 -12.17
C ILE A 123 -5.26 -22.34 -13.37
N ARG A 124 -5.96 -23.48 -13.36
CA ARG A 124 -7.05 -23.74 -14.28
C ARG A 124 -8.33 -23.16 -13.71
N HIS A 125 -8.99 -22.33 -14.50
CA HIS A 125 -10.34 -21.82 -14.28
C HIS A 125 -11.28 -22.55 -15.22
N GLU A 126 -12.49 -22.88 -14.76
CA GLU A 126 -13.48 -23.64 -15.52
C GLU A 126 -13.84 -22.95 -16.84
N ASP A 127 -14.22 -21.67 -16.79
CA ASP A 127 -14.61 -20.92 -18.00
C ASP A 127 -13.44 -20.31 -18.81
N ALA A 128 -12.41 -19.81 -18.13
CA ALA A 128 -11.34 -19.03 -18.76
C ALA A 128 -10.08 -19.86 -19.12
N GLY A 129 -10.08 -21.16 -18.81
CA GLY A 129 -8.93 -22.02 -19.04
C GLY A 129 -7.74 -21.67 -18.13
N LEU A 130 -6.53 -21.59 -18.69
CA LEU A 130 -5.34 -21.22 -17.90
C LEU A 130 -5.36 -19.72 -17.57
N VAL A 131 -5.35 -19.37 -16.29
CA VAL A 131 -5.33 -17.98 -15.81
C VAL A 131 -4.11 -17.69 -14.95
N ALA A 132 -3.61 -16.46 -15.04
CA ALA A 132 -2.66 -15.87 -14.10
C ALA A 132 -3.45 -15.22 -12.96
N ARG A 133 -3.30 -15.73 -11.74
CA ARG A 133 -3.98 -15.28 -10.53
C ARG A 133 -3.02 -14.45 -9.67
N PHE A 134 -3.48 -13.26 -9.29
CA PHE A 134 -2.80 -12.34 -8.39
C PHE A 134 -3.66 -12.17 -7.13
N ALA A 135 -3.42 -13.01 -6.13
CA ALA A 135 -4.13 -13.02 -4.85
C ALA A 135 -3.28 -12.36 -3.77
N TRP A 136 -3.01 -11.06 -3.93
CA TRP A 136 -2.07 -10.32 -3.07
C TRP A 136 -2.63 -9.96 -1.71
N PHE A 137 -3.96 -9.85 -1.59
CA PHE A 137 -4.62 -9.38 -0.39
C PHE A 137 -5.41 -10.50 0.26
N THR A 138 -5.33 -10.61 1.58
CA THR A 138 -6.22 -11.47 2.38
C THR A 138 -7.53 -10.78 2.70
N THR A 139 -7.56 -9.44 2.72
CA THR A 139 -8.78 -8.63 2.91
C THR A 139 -9.05 -7.76 1.68
N LEU A 140 -10.30 -7.40 1.42
CA LEU A 140 -10.65 -6.51 0.32
C LEU A 140 -10.06 -5.11 0.59
N PRO A 141 -9.14 -4.61 -0.26
CA PRO A 141 -8.59 -3.28 -0.07
C PRO A 141 -9.58 -2.20 -0.54
N ASP A 142 -9.30 -0.93 -0.23
CA ASP A 142 -10.13 0.19 -0.69
C ASP A 142 -10.15 0.32 -2.22
N ALA A 143 -11.18 0.99 -2.76
CA ALA A 143 -11.42 1.09 -4.19
C ALA A 143 -10.25 1.73 -4.98
N GLU A 144 -9.49 2.64 -4.35
CA GLU A 144 -8.33 3.27 -4.99
C GLU A 144 -7.20 2.24 -5.19
N VAL A 145 -6.96 1.42 -4.18
CA VAL A 145 -5.97 0.34 -4.24
C VAL A 145 -6.38 -0.75 -5.22
N VAL A 146 -7.68 -1.12 -5.25
CA VAL A 146 -8.20 -2.08 -6.24
C VAL A 146 -7.92 -1.59 -7.66
N SER A 147 -8.30 -0.34 -7.96
CA SER A 147 -8.11 0.27 -9.28
C SER A 147 -6.64 0.37 -9.66
N ALA A 148 -5.78 0.82 -8.74
CA ALA A 148 -4.34 0.90 -8.99
C ALA A 148 -3.71 -0.48 -9.27
N CYS A 149 -4.14 -1.53 -8.56
CA CYS A 149 -3.68 -2.90 -8.79
C CYS A 149 -4.13 -3.43 -10.15
N GLN A 150 -5.37 -3.14 -10.57
CA GLN A 150 -5.89 -3.54 -11.89
C GLN A 150 -5.06 -2.91 -13.02
N ASP A 151 -4.85 -1.59 -12.98
CA ASP A 151 -4.01 -0.87 -13.95
C ASP A 151 -2.59 -1.43 -14.01
N PHE A 152 -2.00 -1.63 -12.82
CA PHE A 152 -0.63 -2.09 -12.69
C PHE A 152 -0.46 -3.52 -13.22
N ILE A 153 -1.37 -4.43 -12.90
CA ILE A 153 -1.37 -5.81 -13.40
C ILE A 153 -1.60 -5.85 -14.91
N ALA A 154 -2.51 -5.03 -15.44
CA ALA A 154 -2.72 -4.92 -16.88
C ALA A 154 -1.43 -4.51 -17.61
N ALA A 155 -0.72 -3.49 -17.10
CA ALA A 155 0.55 -3.04 -17.65
C ALA A 155 1.67 -4.10 -17.54
N LEU A 156 1.74 -4.82 -16.41
CA LEU A 156 2.68 -5.93 -16.21
C LEU A 156 2.45 -7.06 -17.22
N VAL A 157 1.21 -7.46 -17.43
CA VAL A 157 0.85 -8.50 -18.40
C VAL A 157 1.16 -8.04 -19.82
N ALA A 158 0.84 -6.79 -20.18
CA ALA A 158 1.16 -6.22 -21.49
C ALA A 158 2.68 -6.20 -21.75
N MET A 159 3.48 -5.80 -20.76
CA MET A 159 4.94 -5.86 -20.85
C MET A 159 5.44 -7.29 -21.00
N ALA A 160 4.92 -8.22 -20.19
CA ALA A 160 5.35 -9.62 -20.23
C ALA A 160 5.07 -10.28 -21.57
N LYS A 161 3.92 -9.96 -22.18
CA LYS A 161 3.49 -10.45 -23.50
C LYS A 161 4.38 -9.94 -24.64
N THR A 162 4.82 -8.69 -24.58
CA THR A 162 5.56 -8.03 -25.67
C THR A 162 7.08 -8.14 -25.55
N ALA A 163 7.61 -8.27 -24.33
CA ALA A 163 9.04 -8.30 -24.11
C ALA A 163 9.69 -9.58 -24.66
N ARG A 164 10.77 -9.43 -25.45
CA ARG A 164 11.59 -10.58 -25.87
C ARG A 164 12.31 -11.23 -24.68
N ARG A 165 12.71 -10.43 -23.69
CA ARG A 165 13.31 -10.86 -22.41
C ARG A 165 13.10 -9.77 -21.37
N VAL A 166 12.90 -10.16 -20.11
CA VAL A 166 12.88 -9.27 -18.95
C VAL A 166 14.12 -9.43 -18.08
N ARG A 167 14.46 -8.39 -17.30
CA ARG A 167 15.53 -8.47 -16.32
C ARG A 167 14.95 -9.08 -15.04
N GLY A 168 15.41 -10.26 -14.66
CA GLY A 168 14.98 -10.97 -13.45
C GLY A 168 15.71 -10.57 -12.16
N ARG A 169 16.36 -9.41 -12.14
CA ARG A 169 17.05 -8.90 -10.94
C ARG A 169 16.24 -7.75 -10.34
N ALA A 170 15.95 -7.88 -9.05
CA ALA A 170 15.34 -6.80 -8.27
C ALA A 170 16.20 -5.53 -8.33
N PRO A 171 15.59 -4.33 -8.28
CA PRO A 171 16.34 -3.11 -7.98
C PRO A 171 17.11 -3.31 -6.67
N GLN A 172 18.43 -3.15 -6.70
CA GLN A 172 19.28 -3.12 -5.51
C GLN A 172 19.51 -1.67 -5.11
N ASP A 173 18.42 -0.96 -4.84
CA ASP A 173 18.47 0.43 -4.44
C ASP A 173 17.91 0.53 -3.02
N ASP A 174 18.62 1.21 -2.12
CA ASP A 174 18.10 1.60 -0.80
C ASP A 174 17.01 2.70 -0.90
N ASN A 175 16.61 3.03 -2.13
CA ASN A 175 15.62 4.03 -2.49
C ASN A 175 14.47 3.39 -3.28
N ASP A 176 13.58 2.76 -2.54
CA ASP A 176 12.40 2.07 -3.08
C ASP A 176 11.49 3.00 -3.87
N ARG A 177 11.33 4.25 -3.44
CA ARG A 177 10.49 5.23 -4.12
C ARG A 177 11.00 5.54 -5.53
N TYR A 178 12.32 5.70 -5.69
CA TYR A 178 12.94 5.87 -7.01
C TYR A 178 12.81 4.61 -7.88
N ALA A 179 13.08 3.44 -7.29
CA ALA A 179 13.00 2.16 -7.99
C ALA A 179 11.58 1.91 -8.52
N MET A 180 10.56 2.14 -7.69
CA MET A 180 9.16 2.00 -8.10
C MET A 180 8.77 3.02 -9.16
N ARG A 181 9.12 4.30 -9.00
CA ARG A 181 8.84 5.32 -10.03
C ARG A 181 9.43 4.93 -11.38
N THR A 182 10.68 4.49 -11.41
CA THR A 182 11.36 4.06 -12.63
C THR A 182 10.68 2.84 -13.25
N PHE A 183 10.20 1.91 -12.42
CA PHE A 183 9.46 0.76 -12.88
C PHE A 183 8.12 1.13 -13.49
N LEU A 184 7.35 2.03 -12.86
CA LEU A 184 6.09 2.55 -13.39
C LEU A 184 6.29 3.26 -14.73
N ASN A 185 7.35 4.07 -14.86
CA ASN A 185 7.70 4.70 -16.15
C ASN A 185 7.97 3.65 -17.24
N ARG A 186 8.68 2.57 -16.90
CA ARG A 186 8.95 1.48 -17.85
C ARG A 186 7.68 0.72 -18.26
N LEU A 187 6.70 0.65 -17.37
CA LEU A 187 5.38 0.06 -17.62
C LEU A 187 4.46 0.98 -18.43
N GLY A 188 4.87 2.23 -18.71
CA GLY A 188 4.03 3.22 -19.38
C GLY A 188 2.98 3.86 -18.47
N LEU A 189 3.03 3.61 -17.16
CA LEU A 189 2.11 4.19 -16.18
C LEU A 189 2.54 5.62 -15.81
N THR A 190 2.54 6.49 -16.81
CA THR A 190 2.93 7.90 -16.75
C THR A 190 1.73 8.81 -17.03
N GLY A 191 1.85 10.12 -16.81
CA GLY A 191 0.74 11.04 -17.08
C GLY A 191 -0.32 11.09 -15.98
N ASP A 192 -1.30 11.96 -16.17
CA ASP A 192 -2.31 12.28 -15.16
C ASP A 192 -3.37 11.20 -15.05
N GLU A 193 -3.63 10.45 -16.13
CA GLU A 193 -4.51 9.28 -16.15
C GLU A 193 -4.05 8.18 -15.17
N HIS A 194 -2.74 8.09 -14.93
CA HIS A 194 -2.14 7.12 -14.01
C HIS A 194 -1.72 7.76 -12.67
N LYS A 195 -2.16 8.99 -12.36
CA LYS A 195 -1.79 9.71 -11.12
C LYS A 195 -2.14 8.92 -9.86
N THR A 196 -3.34 8.32 -9.84
CA THR A 196 -3.81 7.47 -8.73
C THR A 196 -2.92 6.26 -8.55
N THR A 197 -2.68 5.50 -9.62
CA THR A 197 -1.83 4.30 -9.62
C THR A 197 -0.40 4.61 -9.15
N ARG A 198 0.18 5.72 -9.63
CA ARG A 198 1.50 6.20 -9.17
C ARG A 198 1.50 6.56 -7.69
N ARG A 199 0.46 7.26 -7.20
CA ARG A 199 0.34 7.64 -5.79
C ARG A 199 0.25 6.40 -4.90
N VAL A 200 -0.66 5.47 -5.20
CA VAL A 200 -0.86 4.24 -4.41
C VAL A 200 0.43 3.45 -4.30
N LEU A 201 1.12 3.22 -5.42
CA LEU A 201 2.31 2.37 -5.45
C LEU A 201 3.57 3.04 -4.90
N THR A 202 3.55 4.33 -4.56
CA THR A 202 4.73 5.05 -4.05
C THR A 202 4.57 5.67 -2.66
N ARG A 203 3.34 5.85 -2.17
CA ARG A 203 3.07 6.59 -0.93
C ARG A 203 3.73 6.00 0.32
N HIS A 204 3.89 4.67 0.38
CA HIS A 204 4.48 3.97 1.53
C HIS A 204 5.97 3.63 1.36
N LEU A 205 6.56 3.95 0.20
CA LEU A 205 7.96 3.64 -0.07
C LEU A 205 8.90 4.71 0.48
N SER A 206 10.03 4.27 1.02
CA SER A 206 11.10 5.14 1.52
C SER A 206 11.96 5.71 0.39
N GLY A 207 12.65 6.82 0.69
CA GLY A 207 13.60 7.44 -0.23
C GLY A 207 13.02 8.58 -1.09
N ASN A 208 13.84 9.04 -2.04
CA ASN A 208 13.54 10.18 -2.90
C ASN A 208 13.04 9.71 -4.26
N GLY A 209 11.89 10.22 -4.72
CA GLY A 209 11.35 9.84 -6.03
C GLY A 209 12.17 10.37 -7.21
N ALA A 210 12.78 11.55 -7.11
CA ALA A 210 13.47 12.23 -8.20
C ALA A 210 14.83 11.61 -8.54
N TRP A 211 15.61 11.26 -7.52
CA TRP A 211 17.02 10.85 -7.65
C TRP A 211 17.25 9.46 -7.07
N ARG A 212 18.02 8.60 -7.76
CA ARG A 212 18.39 7.26 -7.25
C ARG A 212 19.18 7.38 -5.96
N THR A 213 20.25 8.14 -6.03
CA THR A 213 21.01 8.64 -4.89
C THR A 213 20.80 10.14 -4.93
N PRO A 214 20.22 10.77 -3.89
CA PRO A 214 20.13 12.22 -3.83
C PRO A 214 21.53 12.80 -4.09
N PRO A 215 21.67 13.84 -4.93
CA PRO A 215 22.93 14.55 -4.99
C PRO A 215 23.30 14.94 -3.55
N ALA A 216 24.59 14.88 -3.23
CA ALA A 216 25.07 15.45 -1.97
C ALA A 216 24.41 16.83 -1.84
N PRO A 217 23.88 17.20 -0.64
CA PRO A 217 23.47 18.57 -0.45
C PRO A 217 24.61 19.40 -1.00
N LYS A 218 24.34 20.28 -1.96
CA LYS A 218 25.36 21.23 -2.38
C LYS A 218 25.75 21.87 -1.06
N THR A 219 26.92 21.51 -0.52
CA THR A 219 27.57 22.30 0.52
C THR A 219 27.40 23.69 -0.04
N PRO A 220 26.69 24.60 0.66
CA PRO A 220 26.57 25.96 0.17
C PRO A 220 27.99 26.29 -0.23
N ALA A 221 28.22 26.58 -1.52
CA ALA A 221 29.47 27.20 -1.87
C ALA A 221 29.59 28.30 -0.82
N ALA A 222 30.73 28.39 -0.16
CA ALA A 222 31.00 29.51 0.69
C ALA A 222 31.01 30.77 -0.22
N SER A 223 29.85 31.19 -0.72
CA SER A 223 29.49 32.58 -0.74
C SER A 223 29.41 32.92 0.73
N GLU A 224 30.54 33.39 1.24
CA GLU A 224 30.58 34.63 2.00
C GLU A 224 29.19 35.02 2.52
N GLY A 225 28.99 34.88 3.83
CA GLY A 225 27.77 35.32 4.47
C GLY A 225 27.45 36.76 4.07
N LEU A 226 26.44 36.95 3.23
CA LEU A 226 25.80 38.24 3.07
C LEU A 226 24.52 38.19 3.89
N GLY A 227 24.62 38.59 5.15
CA GLY A 227 23.69 39.47 5.88
C GLY A 227 22.15 39.31 5.82
N VAL A 228 21.58 38.36 5.08
CA VAL A 228 20.12 38.22 4.91
C VAL A 228 19.51 37.70 6.21
N ARG A 229 18.69 38.53 6.84
CA ARG A 229 17.93 38.22 8.04
C ARG A 229 16.46 38.59 7.82
N PRO A 230 15.53 38.03 8.60
CA PRO A 230 14.18 38.57 8.68
C PRO A 230 14.22 40.09 8.89
N GLY A 231 13.42 40.82 8.12
CA GLY A 231 13.36 42.28 8.11
C GLY A 231 14.29 42.98 7.12
N CYS A 232 15.25 42.28 6.50
CA CYS A 232 16.10 42.87 5.46
C CYS A 232 15.27 43.20 4.21
N ARG A 233 15.57 44.35 3.60
CA ARG A 233 15.02 44.72 2.30
C ARG A 233 15.88 44.15 1.18
N ILE A 234 15.25 43.58 0.16
CA ILE A 234 15.97 42.98 -0.96
C ILE A 234 15.38 43.39 -2.31
N ARG A 235 16.22 43.41 -3.35
CA ARG A 235 15.85 43.64 -4.75
C ARG A 235 16.25 42.46 -5.61
N LEU A 236 15.34 41.98 -6.46
CA LEU A 236 15.64 40.94 -7.45
C LEU A 236 16.43 41.54 -8.62
N LEU A 237 17.50 40.88 -9.05
CA LEU A 237 18.42 41.36 -10.09
C LEU A 237 18.28 40.60 -11.43
N GLY A 238 17.55 39.48 -11.46
CA GLY A 238 17.34 38.68 -12.66
C GLY A 238 15.91 38.15 -12.73
N ASP A 239 15.41 37.94 -13.94
CA ASP A 239 14.12 37.32 -14.14
C ASP A 239 14.17 35.86 -13.65
N SER A 240 13.13 35.44 -12.95
CA SER A 240 12.99 34.04 -12.56
C SER A 240 12.43 33.25 -13.73
N ASP A 241 13.05 32.12 -14.07
CA ASP A 241 12.54 31.17 -15.07
C ASP A 241 11.29 30.40 -14.60
N THR A 242 10.71 30.78 -13.46
CA THR A 242 9.47 30.18 -12.95
C THR A 242 8.24 30.81 -13.59
N GLU A 243 7.24 30.00 -13.93
CA GLU A 243 5.96 30.45 -14.51
C GLU A 243 5.20 31.49 -13.64
N ALA A 244 5.66 31.73 -12.40
CA ALA A 244 5.04 32.61 -11.43
C ALA A 244 5.48 34.09 -11.54
N GLY A 245 6.41 34.44 -12.44
CA GLY A 245 6.52 35.82 -12.96
C GLY A 245 7.28 36.85 -12.13
N LEU A 246 8.26 36.46 -11.31
CA LEU A 246 9.17 37.42 -10.67
C LEU A 246 10.06 38.12 -11.72
N ARG A 247 10.08 39.45 -11.69
CA ARG A 247 10.80 40.30 -12.64
C ARG A 247 11.99 40.98 -11.98
N ALA A 248 13.08 41.13 -12.72
CA ALA A 248 14.21 41.94 -12.29
C ALA A 248 13.73 43.35 -11.90
N GLY A 249 14.21 43.85 -10.76
CA GLY A 249 13.85 45.14 -10.18
C GLY A 249 12.78 45.08 -9.10
N MET A 250 12.09 43.95 -8.91
CA MET A 250 11.13 43.80 -7.80
C MET A 250 11.82 43.90 -6.44
N GLU A 251 11.15 44.50 -5.47
CA GLU A 251 11.63 44.68 -4.10
C GLU A 251 10.68 44.08 -3.07
N GLY A 252 11.25 43.60 -1.98
CA GLY A 252 10.49 42.93 -0.93
C GLY A 252 11.23 42.87 0.41
N GLU A 253 10.51 42.52 1.46
CA GLU A 253 11.05 42.29 2.80
C GLU A 253 11.19 40.80 3.08
N VAL A 254 12.33 40.41 3.64
CA VAL A 254 12.56 39.02 4.03
C VAL A 254 11.73 38.69 5.27
N ILE A 255 10.81 37.74 5.13
CA ILE A 255 9.98 37.27 6.24
C ILE A 255 10.75 36.24 7.07
N VAL A 256 11.31 35.23 6.41
CA VAL A 256 11.99 34.10 7.08
C VAL A 256 12.94 33.41 6.12
N VAL A 257 14.04 32.85 6.67
CA VAL A 257 14.90 31.90 5.96
C VAL A 257 14.65 30.53 6.57
N ASP A 258 14.19 29.58 5.76
CA ASP A 258 13.88 28.24 6.26
C ASP A 258 15.12 27.36 6.44
N SER A 259 14.95 26.18 7.02
CA SER A 259 16.05 25.24 7.28
C SER A 259 16.68 24.65 6.01
N LEU A 260 16.08 24.86 4.84
CA LEU A 260 16.63 24.49 3.53
C LEU A 260 17.39 25.64 2.87
N GLY A 261 17.40 26.83 3.50
CA GLY A 261 18.07 28.03 3.00
C GLY A 261 17.23 28.87 2.04
N THR A 262 15.93 28.57 1.87
CA THR A 262 15.05 29.39 1.04
C THR A 262 14.70 30.68 1.77
N ILE A 263 14.84 31.81 1.08
CA ILE A 263 14.50 33.14 1.58
C ILE A 263 13.05 33.43 1.20
N HIS A 264 12.15 33.46 2.17
CA HIS A 264 10.75 33.83 1.96
C HIS A 264 10.61 35.35 2.03
N VAL A 265 10.00 35.95 1.00
CA VAL A 265 9.97 37.40 0.80
C VAL A 265 8.54 37.87 0.64
N ALA A 266 8.16 38.91 1.38
CA ALA A 266 6.96 39.71 1.12
C ALA A 266 7.31 40.76 0.06
N TRP A 267 6.95 40.50 -1.20
CA TRP A 267 7.18 41.45 -2.29
C TRP A 267 6.17 42.60 -2.24
N ASP A 268 6.57 43.79 -2.68
CA ASP A 268 5.72 45.00 -2.65
C ASP A 268 4.47 44.90 -3.51
N ASP A 269 4.50 44.05 -4.53
CA ASP A 269 3.34 43.78 -5.39
C ASP A 269 2.35 42.78 -4.78
N GLY A 270 2.63 42.30 -3.56
CA GLY A 270 1.81 41.34 -2.83
C GLY A 270 2.10 39.88 -3.17
N THR A 271 3.08 39.58 -4.03
CA THR A 271 3.52 38.20 -4.27
C THR A 271 4.35 37.65 -3.11
N SER A 272 4.39 36.31 -2.98
CA SER A 272 5.03 35.62 -1.84
C SER A 272 5.96 34.49 -2.30
N LEU A 273 6.70 34.71 -3.38
CA LEU A 273 7.65 33.72 -3.92
C LEU A 273 8.98 33.78 -3.19
N GLY A 274 9.53 32.61 -2.87
CA GLY A 274 10.82 32.47 -2.18
C GLY A 274 12.00 32.49 -3.15
N LEU A 275 13.16 32.97 -2.67
CA LEU A 275 14.43 32.96 -3.39
C LEU A 275 15.35 31.86 -2.87
N ILE A 276 16.12 31.26 -3.78
CA ILE A 276 17.11 30.25 -3.48
C ILE A 276 18.51 30.87 -3.66
N PRO A 277 19.30 31.00 -2.58
CA PRO A 277 20.68 31.49 -2.65
C PRO A 277 21.52 30.71 -3.66
N GLY A 278 22.20 31.43 -4.55
CA GLY A 278 23.06 30.86 -5.60
C GLY A 278 22.31 30.34 -6.83
N VAL A 279 20.98 30.39 -6.84
CA VAL A 279 20.14 30.15 -8.02
C VAL A 279 19.52 31.47 -8.45
N ASP A 280 18.82 32.16 -7.56
CA ASP A 280 18.24 33.47 -7.81
C ASP A 280 19.28 34.58 -7.57
N ARG A 281 19.23 35.62 -8.41
CA ARG A 281 20.13 36.77 -8.32
C ARG A 281 19.42 37.92 -7.64
N TYR A 282 19.92 38.37 -6.50
CA TYR A 282 19.32 39.44 -5.70
C TYR A 282 20.37 40.32 -5.01
N GLN A 283 19.95 41.49 -4.54
CA GLN A 283 20.76 42.44 -3.75
C GLN A 283 20.07 42.73 -2.42
N VAL A 284 20.81 42.69 -1.31
CA VAL A 284 20.33 43.17 -0.01
C VAL A 284 20.53 44.69 0.06
N LEU A 285 19.46 45.43 0.38
CA LEU A 285 19.44 46.89 0.40
C LEU A 285 19.67 47.47 1.81
N GLY A 286 19.58 46.65 2.85
CA GLY A 286 19.72 47.04 4.26
C GLY A 286 18.80 46.24 5.16
#